data_AF-A0A086LTL8-F1
#
_entry.id   AF-A0A086LTL8-F1
#
_cell.length_a   1.000
_cell.length_b   1.000
_cell.length_c   1.000
_cell.angle_alpha   90.00
_cell.angle_beta   90.00
_cell.angle_gamma   90.00
#
_symmetry.space_group_name_H-M   'P 1'
#
loop_
_entity.id
_entity.type
_entity.pdbx_description
1 polymer ?
#
loop_
_entity_poly.entity_id
_entity_poly.type
_entity_poly.pdbx_seq_one_letter_code
_entity_poly.pdbx_strand_id
1 'polypeptide(L)' 'MRLFEKTFVFDSDWETVTSAFWAKYPNELQPHVLRVDTLDVDIDPEKKEFATRRLHSLKYSVPR' A
#
# COMPACT_ATOMS: atom_id res chain seq x y z
N MET A 1 -12.14 2.88 -21.10
CA MET A 1 -11.17 3.02 -19.99
C MET A 1 -11.03 4.51 -19.67
N ARG A 2 -11.16 4.93 -18.40
CA ARG A 2 -10.92 6.33 -17.98
C ARG A 2 -9.64 6.37 -17.16
N LEU A 3 -8.82 7.40 -17.36
CA LEU A 3 -7.59 7.64 -16.62
C LEU A 3 -7.82 8.82 -15.67
N PHE A 4 -7.42 8.65 -14.41
CA PHE A 4 -7.47 9.68 -13.38
C PHE A 4 -6.09 9.77 -12.73
N GLU A 5 -5.63 10.99 -12.45
CA GLU A 5 -4.33 11.26 -11.85
C GLU A 5 -4.46 12.22 -10.66
N LYS A 6 -3.66 12.00 -9.62
CA LYS A 6 -3.54 12.90 -8.46
C LYS A 6 -2.12 12.85 -7.92
N THR A 7 -1.55 14.03 -7.64
CA THR A 7 -0.25 14.18 -6.97
C THR A 7 -0.44 14.67 -5.54
N PHE A 8 0.40 14.21 -4.62
CA PHE A 8 0.45 14.68 -3.24
C PHE A 8 1.89 14.67 -2.73
N VAL A 9 2.26 15.64 -1.90
CA VAL A 9 3.59 15.74 -1.28
C VAL A 9 3.43 15.61 0.23
N PHE A 10 4.13 14.64 0.83
CA PHE A 10 4.20 14.48 2.28
C PHE A 10 5.36 15.33 2.82
N ASP A 11 5.11 16.08 3.90
CA ASP A 11 6.15 16.82 4.62
C ASP A 11 6.82 15.91 5.66
N SER A 12 7.40 14.81 5.18
CA SER A 12 8.07 13.79 6.00
C SER A 12 9.19 13.16 5.16
N ASP A 13 10.23 12.66 5.82
CA ASP A 13 11.33 12.00 5.13
C ASP A 13 10.91 10.70 4.42
N TRP A 14 11.80 10.22 3.56
CA TRP A 14 11.56 9.04 2.73
C TRP A 14 11.29 7.79 3.59
N GLU A 15 12.10 7.60 4.63
CA GLU A 15 12.04 6.47 5.55
C GLU A 15 10.69 6.42 6.28
N THR A 16 10.18 7.57 6.71
CA THR A 16 8.89 7.71 7.38
C THR A 16 7.74 7.37 6.44
N VAL A 17 7.72 7.94 5.24
CA VAL A 17 6.63 7.71 4.28
C VAL A 17 6.61 6.27 3.80
N THR A 18 7.78 5.69 3.50
CA THR A 18 7.89 4.29 3.06
C THR A 18 7.52 3.32 4.18
N SER A 19 7.99 3.54 5.40
CA SER A 19 7.59 2.71 6.55
C SER A 19 6.08 2.79 6.81
N ALA A 20 5.50 3.98 6.73
CA ALA A 20 4.06 4.18 6.87
C ALA A 20 3.26 3.48 5.76
N PHE A 21 3.79 3.35 4.54
CA PHE A 21 3.15 2.57 3.47
C PHE A 21 3.06 1.07 3.81
N TRP A 22 4.10 0.51 4.42
CA TRP A 22 4.12 -0.89 4.82
C TRP A 22 3.21 -1.16 6.02
N ALA A 23 3.18 -0.24 6.99
CA ALA A 23 2.36 -0.31 8.21
C ALA A 23 1.01 0.44 8.10
N LYS A 24 0.56 0.76 6.89
CA LYS A 24 -0.61 1.64 6.66
C LYS A 24 -1.90 1.12 7.31
N TYR A 25 -2.03 -0.20 7.46
CA TYR A 25 -3.24 -0.84 7.95
C TYR A 25 -2.95 -1.61 9.25
N PRO A 26 -3.89 -1.58 10.22
CA PRO A 26 -5.18 -0.89 10.18
C PRO A 26 -5.08 0.64 10.35
N ASN A 27 -6.03 1.39 9.80
CA ASN A 27 -6.19 2.83 10.09
C ASN A 27 -7.68 3.24 10.04
N GLU A 28 -8.01 4.33 10.74
CA GLU A 28 -9.39 4.83 10.88
C GLU A 28 -10.01 5.34 9.57
N LEU A 29 -9.19 5.79 8.62
CA LEU A 29 -9.66 6.33 7.34
C LEU A 29 -10.07 5.23 6.35
N GLN A 30 -9.63 3.98 6.57
CA GLN A 30 -9.85 2.86 5.67
C GLN A 30 -10.35 1.61 6.41
N PRO A 31 -11.50 1.68 7.10
CA PRO A 31 -12.02 0.58 7.92
C PRO A 31 -12.49 -0.63 7.11
N HIS A 32 -12.62 -0.49 5.79
CA HIS A 32 -13.02 -1.56 4.87
C HIS A 32 -11.90 -2.58 4.59
N VAL A 33 -10.66 -2.28 4.99
CA VAL A 33 -9.52 -3.21 4.86
C VAL A 33 -9.57 -4.20 6.01
N LEU A 34 -9.90 -5.45 5.73
CA LEU A 34 -10.08 -6.48 6.75
C LEU A 34 -8.77 -7.19 7.11
N ARG A 35 -7.92 -7.42 6.10
CA ARG A 35 -6.68 -8.18 6.25
C ARG A 35 -5.68 -7.80 5.16
N VAL A 36 -4.39 -7.81 5.51
CA VAL A 36 -3.27 -7.66 4.59
C VAL A 36 -2.27 -8.77 4.88
N ASP A 37 -1.94 -9.57 3.88
CA ASP A 37 -0.97 -10.66 3.98
C ASP A 37 0.21 -10.40 3.05
N THR A 38 1.42 -10.63 3.54
CA THR A 38 2.62 -10.67 2.70
C THR A 38 2.80 -12.08 2.17
N LEU A 39 2.69 -12.23 0.86
CA LEU A 39 2.83 -13.52 0.18
C LEU A 39 4.29 -13.83 -0.20
N ASP A 40 5.05 -12.79 -0.52
CA ASP A 40 6.40 -12.93 -1.08
C ASP A 40 7.21 -11.64 -0.88
N VAL A 41 8.51 -11.79 -0.68
CA VAL A 41 9.47 -10.68 -0.54
C VAL A 41 10.74 -11.06 -1.31
N ASP A 42 11.11 -10.23 -2.27
CA ASP A 42 12.32 -10.38 -3.07
C ASP A 42 13.19 -9.12 -2.93
N ILE A 43 14.48 -9.34 -2.69
CA ILE A 43 15.47 -8.28 -2.49
C ILE A 43 16.63 -8.57 -3.41
N ASP A 44 16.86 -7.67 -4.37
CA ASP A 44 17.99 -7.72 -5.28
C ASP A 44 19.00 -6.62 -4.89
N PRO A 45 20.11 -6.96 -4.20
CA PRO A 45 21.11 -5.98 -3.78
C PRO A 45 21.90 -5.38 -4.95
N GLU A 46 22.04 -6.11 -6.06
CA GLU A 46 22.78 -5.65 -7.23
C GLU A 46 21.97 -4.60 -7.99
N LYS A 47 20.67 -4.85 -8.17
CA LYS A 47 19.73 -3.89 -8.78
C LYS A 47 19.24 -2.81 -7.82
N LYS A 48 19.45 -2.99 -6.51
CA LYS A 48 18.91 -2.15 -5.43
C LYS A 48 17.38 -2.09 -5.46
N GLU A 49 16.76 -3.24 -5.70
CA GLU A 49 15.31 -3.37 -5.81
C GLU A 49 14.73 -4.15 -4.63
N PHE A 50 13.57 -3.71 -4.18
CA PHE A 50 12.78 -4.36 -3.16
C PHE A 50 11.37 -4.58 -3.71
N ALA A 51 11.00 -5.84 -3.91
CA ALA A 51 9.69 -6.21 -4.42
C ALA A 51 8.93 -7.01 -3.37
N THR A 52 7.65 -6.68 -3.18
CA THR A 52 6.78 -7.40 -2.24
C THR A 52 5.44 -7.68 -2.90
N ARG A 53 4.97 -8.92 -2.76
CA ARG A 53 3.62 -9.31 -3.17
C ARG A 53 2.73 -9.37 -1.94
N ARG A 54 1.67 -8.55 -1.91
CA ARG A 54 0.70 -8.53 -0.81
C ARG A 54 -0.70 -8.83 -1.30
N LEU A 55 -1.47 -9.57 -0.51
CA LEU A 55 -2.90 -9.81 -0.73
C LEU A 55 -3.70 -8.97 0.25
N HIS A 56 -4.66 -8.20 -0.27
CA HIS A 56 -5.54 -7.34 0.52
C HIS A 56 -6.97 -7.88 0.47
N SER A 57 -7.55 -8.19 1.64
CA SER A 57 -8.97 -8.55 1.77
C SER A 57 -9.79 -7.32 2.13
N LEU A 58 -10.75 -6.95 1.27
CA LEU A 58 -11.53 -5.72 1.38
C LEU A 58 -13.04 -6.02 1.42
N LYS A 59 -13.82 -5.18 2.12
CA LYS A 59 -15.29 -5.27 2.16
C LYS A 59 -15.93 -4.03 1.55
N TYR A 60 -16.56 -4.20 0.37
CA TYR A 60 -17.31 -3.16 -0.33
C TYR A 60 -18.75 -3.61 -0.64
N SER A 61 -19.63 -2.63 -0.83
CA SER A 61 -20.99 -2.83 -1.35
C SER A 61 -21.03 -2.46 -2.83
N VAL A 62 -21.89 -3.15 -3.59
CA VAL A 62 -22.12 -2.85 -5.01
C VAL A 62 -22.99 -1.59 -5.12
N PRO A 63 -22.70 -0.65 -6.05
CA PRO A 63 -23.59 0.47 -6.34
C PRO A 63 -25.00 -0.02 -6.73
N ARG A 64 -26.03 0.78 -6.41
CA ARG A 64 -27.41 0.52 -6.84
C ARG A 64 -27.62 0.87 -8.31
#